data_AF-A0A8D2CI16-F1
#
_entry.id   AF-A0A8D2CI16-F1
#
_cell.length_a   1.000
_cell.length_b   1.000
_cell.length_c   1.000
_cell.angle_alpha   90.00
_cell.angle_beta   90.00
_cell.angle_gamma   90.00
#
_symmetry.space_group_name_H-M   'P 1'
#
loop_
_entity.id
_entity.type
_entity.pdbx_description
1 polymer ?
#
loop_
_entity_poly.entity_id
_entity_poly.type
_entity_poly.pdbx_seq_one_letter_code
_entity_poly.pdbx_strand_id
1 'polypeptide(L)'
;MWLGWWRGLGLSVGVEERPPRAVGGGTGLVPRSQAERMALESGSAAAPGWTPGEHLRICPQGYTCCTSEMEENLANRSRAELETALLDSSRALQATLTSQLRGFDDYFQRLLNDSERTLQEAFPGAFGELYTQSAKAFRDLYAELRLYYRGANLHLEETLAEFWARLLERLFRQLHPQLLLPDDYLDCLGKQAEALRPFGEAPRELRLRATRAFVAARAFVQGLGVAGDVVRKVSQVPLGPECSRAVMKLVYCAHCLGVPGARPCPDYCRNVLKGCLANQADLDAEWRNLLDSMVLITDKFWGPTGAENVIGSVHLWLAEAINALQDNKDTLTAKVIQGCGNPKVNPQGPGPEEKRRRGKLALQEKPPSGTLQKLVPEAKAQLRDAQDFWISLPGMLCSEKLAMSSASDDRCWNGVAKGRYLPEVMGDGLANQINNPEVEVDVTKPDMTVRQQIMQLKIMTNRLRSAYNGNDVDFQDASDDGSGSGSGDGCADDACGRRVSKKSSSSRTTLTHALPGLSEQEGQKTSAARCPQPCLCLLLLPVLALVLAASRPRWR
;
A
#
# COMPACT_ATOMS: atom_id res chain seq x y z
N MET A 1 -51.07 6.14 0.88
CA MET A 1 -52.08 5.84 1.90
C MET A 1 -51.53 6.25 3.25
N TRP A 2 -52.15 7.28 3.82
CA TRP A 2 -52.17 7.72 5.23
C TRP A 2 -50.85 8.15 5.91
N LEU A 3 -50.49 9.41 5.65
CA LEU A 3 -49.93 10.34 6.64
C LEU A 3 -51.10 11.15 7.21
N GLY A 4 -51.30 11.12 8.51
CA GLY A 4 -52.36 11.84 9.22
C GLY A 4 -51.80 12.56 10.44
N TRP A 5 -52.14 13.84 10.54
CA TRP A 5 -51.81 14.79 11.59
C TRP A 5 -52.10 14.29 13.01
N TRP A 6 -51.55 14.98 14.02
CA TRP A 6 -52.33 15.69 15.05
C TRP A 6 -51.40 16.57 15.91
N ARG A 7 -51.69 17.87 15.93
CA ARG A 7 -51.20 18.86 16.91
C ARG A 7 -52.41 19.37 17.68
N GLY A 8 -52.23 19.59 18.97
CA GLY A 8 -52.96 20.59 19.75
C GLY A 8 -53.68 20.04 20.97
N LEU A 9 -53.19 20.41 22.16
CA LEU A 9 -53.85 21.38 23.07
C LEU A 9 -53.17 21.33 24.45
N GLY A 10 -52.79 22.51 24.94
CA GLY A 10 -52.30 22.69 26.29
C GLY A 10 -53.44 22.68 27.31
N LEU A 11 -53.10 22.34 28.55
CA LEU A 11 -53.88 22.65 29.74
C LEU A 11 -52.88 22.84 30.89
N SER A 12 -52.71 24.10 31.28
CA SER A 12 -52.15 24.50 32.57
C SER A 12 -53.15 24.17 33.68
N VAL A 13 -52.67 23.54 34.74
CA VAL A 13 -53.30 23.57 36.06
C VAL A 13 -52.18 23.80 37.07
N GLY A 14 -52.18 24.98 37.70
CA GLY A 14 -51.42 25.23 38.91
C GLY A 14 -52.35 25.09 40.11
N VAL A 15 -51.89 24.44 41.18
CA VAL A 15 -52.50 24.50 42.52
C VAL A 15 -51.41 24.31 43.59
N GLU A 16 -51.34 25.31 44.48
CA GLU A 16 -50.89 25.38 45.88
C GLU A 16 -49.50 24.92 46.35
N GLU A 17 -48.69 25.90 46.80
CA GLU A 17 -47.73 25.74 47.90
C GLU A 17 -48.40 26.05 49.26
N ARG A 18 -48.24 25.17 50.27
CA ARG A 18 -47.88 25.52 51.67
C ARG A 18 -47.57 24.28 52.54
N PRO A 19 -46.77 24.43 53.62
CA PRO A 19 -45.92 23.38 54.20
C PRO A 19 -46.54 22.60 55.38
N PRO A 20 -45.92 21.49 55.81
CA PRO A 20 -45.58 21.42 57.24
C PRO A 20 -44.20 20.82 57.56
N ARG A 21 -43.52 21.55 58.46
CA ARG A 21 -42.64 21.14 59.57
C ARG A 21 -41.92 19.78 59.57
N ALA A 22 -40.64 19.90 59.87
CA ALA A 22 -39.66 18.88 60.21
C ALA A 22 -40.09 17.87 61.28
N VAL A 23 -39.83 16.58 61.03
CA VAL A 23 -39.49 15.57 62.05
C VAL A 23 -38.56 14.53 61.43
N GLY A 24 -37.43 14.27 62.09
CA GLY A 24 -36.84 12.94 62.20
C GLY A 24 -35.85 12.51 61.12
N GLY A 25 -34.61 12.25 61.54
CA GLY A 25 -33.54 11.71 60.71
C GLY A 25 -33.92 10.42 60.00
N GLY A 26 -33.53 10.33 58.73
CA GLY A 26 -33.61 9.14 57.91
C GLY A 26 -32.29 8.99 57.16
N THR A 27 -31.57 7.93 57.48
CA THR A 27 -30.45 7.38 56.70
C THR A 27 -30.82 7.35 55.22
N GLY A 28 -30.09 8.10 54.39
CA GLY A 28 -30.26 8.09 52.95
C GLY A 28 -29.95 6.70 52.39
N LEU A 29 -31.00 5.97 52.02
CA LEU A 29 -30.92 4.73 51.26
C LEU A 29 -30.34 5.04 49.88
N VAL A 30 -29.13 4.55 49.62
CA VAL A 30 -28.55 4.47 48.27
C VAL A 30 -29.50 3.63 47.38
N PRO A 31 -29.84 4.06 46.15
CA PRO A 31 -30.75 3.30 45.30
C PRO A 31 -30.09 1.98 44.85
N ARG A 32 -30.80 0.87 45.09
CA ARG A 32 -30.29 -0.50 44.97
C ARG A 32 -30.26 -1.10 43.55
N SER A 33 -30.47 -0.35 42.46
CA SER A 33 -30.91 -0.97 41.18
C SER A 33 -29.88 -1.13 40.05
N GLN A 34 -28.64 -0.64 40.20
CA GLN A 34 -27.60 -0.70 39.15
C GLN A 34 -26.41 -1.59 39.54
N ALA A 35 -26.04 -1.60 40.83
CA ALA A 35 -25.06 -2.53 41.39
C ALA A 35 -25.55 -4.00 41.30
N GLU A 36 -26.84 -4.25 41.52
CA GLU A 36 -27.45 -5.59 41.38
C GLU A 36 -27.45 -6.11 39.92
N ARG A 37 -27.57 -5.22 38.92
CA ARG A 37 -27.46 -5.62 37.51
C ARG A 37 -26.02 -5.94 37.10
N MET A 38 -25.06 -5.16 37.60
CA MET A 38 -23.64 -5.42 37.36
C MET A 38 -23.15 -6.69 38.06
N ALA A 39 -23.66 -7.03 39.25
CA ALA A 39 -23.39 -8.31 39.91
C ALA A 39 -23.92 -9.50 39.09
N LEU A 40 -25.14 -9.41 38.55
CA LEU A 40 -25.70 -10.43 37.65
C LEU A 40 -24.92 -10.57 36.34
N GLU A 41 -24.45 -9.47 35.74
CA GLU A 41 -23.68 -9.48 34.48
C GLU A 41 -22.21 -9.89 34.66
N SER A 42 -21.66 -9.80 35.88
CA SER A 42 -20.28 -10.19 36.22
C SER A 42 -20.17 -11.61 36.80
N GLY A 43 -21.28 -12.36 36.88
CA GLY A 43 -21.30 -13.72 37.42
C GLY A 43 -21.13 -13.82 38.95
N SER A 44 -21.26 -12.70 39.68
CA SER A 44 -21.10 -12.65 41.13
C SER A 44 -22.44 -12.79 41.87
N ALA A 45 -22.47 -13.62 42.90
CA ALA A 45 -23.70 -14.00 43.63
C ALA A 45 -24.23 -12.92 44.60
N ALA A 46 -23.60 -11.75 44.74
CA ALA A 46 -24.12 -10.64 45.54
C ALA A 46 -23.53 -9.30 45.09
N ALA A 47 -24.37 -8.26 44.95
CA ALA A 47 -23.90 -6.88 44.92
C ALA A 47 -23.49 -6.48 46.35
N PRO A 48 -22.20 -6.28 46.65
CA PRO A 48 -21.82 -5.81 47.97
C PRO A 48 -22.40 -4.39 48.17
N GLY A 49 -22.82 -4.09 49.40
CA GLY A 49 -23.01 -2.69 49.79
C GLY A 49 -21.70 -1.91 49.61
N TRP A 50 -21.76 -0.58 49.73
CA TRP A 50 -20.55 0.25 49.66
C TRP A 50 -19.53 -0.19 50.71
N THR A 51 -18.34 -0.61 50.26
CA THR A 51 -17.24 -1.05 51.13
C THR A 51 -16.01 -0.19 50.93
N PRO A 52 -15.11 -0.08 51.93
CA PRO A 52 -13.79 0.52 51.74
C PRO A 52 -13.00 -0.26 50.67
N GLY A 53 -12.51 0.43 49.64
CA GLY A 53 -11.83 -0.15 48.47
C GLY A 53 -10.32 -0.29 48.59
N GLU A 54 -9.80 -0.68 49.77
CA GLU A 54 -8.35 -0.88 49.98
C GLU A 54 -7.78 -2.02 49.11
N HIS A 55 -8.64 -2.96 48.68
CA HIS A 55 -8.28 -4.08 47.81
C HIS A 55 -8.15 -3.70 46.33
N LEU A 56 -8.57 -2.51 45.91
CA LEU A 56 -8.54 -2.09 44.51
C LEU A 56 -7.11 -1.94 43.99
N ARG A 57 -6.85 -2.49 42.80
CA ARG A 57 -5.53 -2.47 42.14
C ARG A 57 -5.46 -1.50 40.98
N ILE A 58 -6.60 -1.17 40.37
CA ILE A 58 -6.67 -0.35 39.15
C ILE A 58 -7.49 0.92 39.41
N CYS A 59 -8.68 0.77 39.98
CA CYS A 59 -9.55 1.89 40.29
C CYS A 59 -8.99 2.73 41.45
N PRO A 60 -9.21 4.05 41.46
CA PRO A 60 -8.83 4.90 42.58
C PRO A 60 -9.39 4.37 43.90
N GLN A 61 -8.55 4.30 44.94
CA GLN A 61 -8.95 3.82 46.26
C GLN A 61 -9.97 4.78 46.88
N GLY A 62 -11.07 4.22 47.37
CA GLY A 62 -12.20 4.95 47.94
C GLY A 62 -13.34 4.00 48.28
N TYR A 63 -14.50 4.53 48.63
CA TYR A 63 -15.69 3.69 48.76
C TYR A 63 -16.08 3.12 47.39
N THR A 64 -16.30 1.81 47.34
CA THR A 64 -16.58 1.11 46.08
C THR A 64 -17.66 0.05 46.23
N CYS A 65 -18.31 -0.26 45.11
CA CYS A 65 -19.21 -1.40 44.95
C CYS A 65 -18.53 -2.61 44.28
N CYS A 66 -17.23 -2.53 43.95
CA CYS A 66 -16.50 -3.61 43.28
C CYS A 66 -15.61 -4.37 44.27
N THR A 67 -15.66 -5.70 44.24
CA THR A 67 -14.65 -6.57 44.87
C THR A 67 -13.42 -6.69 43.97
N SER A 68 -12.33 -7.30 44.49
CA SER A 68 -11.13 -7.59 43.68
C SER A 68 -11.46 -8.47 42.46
N GLU A 69 -12.33 -9.46 42.63
CA GLU A 69 -12.76 -10.36 41.54
C GLU A 69 -13.60 -9.61 40.50
N MET A 70 -14.49 -8.71 40.94
CA MET A 70 -15.25 -7.85 40.02
C MET A 70 -14.33 -6.92 39.23
N GLU A 71 -13.32 -6.33 39.87
CA GLU A 71 -12.34 -5.47 39.22
C GLU A 71 -11.55 -6.23 38.15
N GLU A 72 -11.09 -7.45 38.44
CA GLU A 72 -10.39 -8.31 37.49
C GLU A 72 -11.28 -8.73 36.30
N ASN A 73 -12.51 -9.15 36.56
CA ASN A 73 -13.46 -9.54 35.53
C ASN A 73 -13.82 -8.36 34.60
N LEU A 74 -14.03 -7.18 35.16
CA LEU A 74 -14.29 -5.95 34.39
C LEU A 74 -13.06 -5.52 33.60
N ALA A 75 -11.85 -5.71 34.13
CA ALA A 75 -10.62 -5.42 33.42
C ALA A 75 -10.48 -6.32 32.17
N ASN A 76 -10.66 -7.63 32.34
CA ASN A 76 -10.65 -8.59 31.22
C ASN A 76 -11.73 -8.29 30.18
N ARG A 77 -12.93 -7.91 30.62
CA ARG A 77 -14.02 -7.50 29.72
C ARG A 77 -13.67 -6.25 28.91
N SER A 78 -13.17 -5.20 29.56
CA SER A 78 -12.81 -3.94 28.88
C SER A 78 -11.71 -4.14 27.85
N ARG A 79 -10.73 -5.00 28.17
CA ARG A 79 -9.67 -5.40 27.24
C ARG A 79 -10.25 -6.13 26.03
N ALA A 80 -11.09 -7.14 26.25
CA ALA A 80 -11.70 -7.91 25.16
C ALA A 80 -12.60 -7.04 24.25
N GLU A 81 -13.32 -6.08 24.83
CA GLU A 81 -14.13 -5.11 24.08
C GLU A 81 -13.25 -4.23 23.18
N LEU A 82 -12.11 -3.73 23.69
CA LEU A 82 -11.17 -2.95 22.90
C LEU A 82 -10.48 -3.77 21.80
N GLU A 83 -10.01 -4.98 22.13
CA GLU A 83 -9.41 -5.91 21.15
C GLU A 83 -10.41 -6.25 20.03
N THR A 84 -11.67 -6.49 20.38
CA THR A 84 -12.75 -6.74 19.39
C THR A 84 -12.96 -5.52 18.49
N ALA A 85 -13.04 -4.32 19.06
CA ALA A 85 -13.24 -3.10 18.29
C ALA A 85 -12.07 -2.82 17.33
N LEU A 86 -10.82 -3.05 17.76
CA LEU A 86 -9.64 -2.94 16.92
C LEU A 86 -9.64 -3.95 15.78
N LEU A 87 -10.01 -5.21 16.06
CA LEU A 87 -10.13 -6.25 15.06
C LEU A 87 -11.20 -5.93 14.02
N ASP A 88 -12.35 -5.38 14.43
CA ASP A 88 -13.42 -5.01 13.51
C ASP A 88 -13.02 -3.86 12.58
N SER A 89 -12.37 -2.81 13.11
CA SER A 89 -11.79 -1.73 12.28
C SER A 89 -10.73 -2.26 11.31
N SER A 90 -9.87 -3.18 11.76
CA SER A 90 -8.86 -3.82 10.91
C SER A 90 -9.49 -4.67 9.81
N ARG A 91 -10.52 -5.46 10.12
CA ARG A 91 -11.24 -6.31 9.15
C ARG A 91 -11.91 -5.49 8.07
N ALA A 92 -12.51 -4.35 8.41
CA ALA A 92 -13.11 -3.44 7.43
C ALA A 92 -12.05 -2.96 6.42
N LEU A 93 -10.90 -2.49 6.89
CA LEU A 93 -9.81 -2.06 6.01
C LEU A 93 -9.25 -3.23 5.17
N GLN A 94 -9.05 -4.41 5.77
CA GLN A 94 -8.59 -5.60 5.05
C GLN A 94 -9.56 -6.01 3.94
N ALA A 95 -10.88 -5.95 4.19
CA ALA A 95 -11.88 -6.28 3.20
C ALA A 95 -11.79 -5.34 1.99
N THR A 96 -11.65 -4.03 2.24
CA THR A 96 -11.46 -3.02 1.19
C THR A 96 -10.19 -3.28 0.37
N LEU A 97 -9.05 -3.46 1.03
CA LEU A 97 -7.76 -3.73 0.35
C LEU A 97 -7.80 -5.04 -0.45
N THR A 98 -8.41 -6.08 0.09
CA THR A 98 -8.54 -7.38 -0.58
C THR A 98 -9.46 -7.29 -1.80
N SER A 99 -10.55 -6.51 -1.69
CA SER A 99 -11.46 -6.25 -2.82
C SER A 99 -10.73 -5.53 -3.94
N GLN A 100 -9.97 -4.48 -3.62
CA GLN A 100 -9.15 -3.78 -4.61
C GLN A 100 -8.10 -4.70 -5.23
N LEU A 101 -7.40 -5.49 -4.42
CA LEU A 101 -6.40 -6.44 -4.90
C LEU A 101 -6.99 -7.38 -5.94
N ARG A 102 -8.09 -8.06 -5.62
CA ARG A 102 -8.77 -8.97 -6.54
C ARG A 102 -9.27 -8.25 -7.79
N GLY A 103 -9.86 -7.07 -7.62
CA GLY A 103 -10.39 -6.28 -8.74
C GLY A 103 -9.33 -5.93 -9.78
N PHE A 104 -8.15 -5.48 -9.35
CA PHE A 104 -7.03 -5.18 -10.24
C PHE A 104 -6.37 -6.44 -10.78
N ASP A 105 -6.18 -7.46 -9.94
CA ASP A 105 -5.54 -8.71 -10.36
C ASP A 105 -6.35 -9.42 -11.44
N ASP A 106 -7.66 -9.58 -11.22
CA ASP A 106 -8.58 -10.16 -12.20
C ASP A 106 -8.65 -9.32 -13.49
N TYR A 107 -8.53 -8.00 -13.38
CA TYR A 107 -8.55 -7.12 -14.56
C TYR A 107 -7.30 -7.29 -15.42
N PHE A 108 -6.09 -7.23 -14.84
CA PHE A 108 -4.85 -7.41 -15.61
C PHE A 108 -4.71 -8.82 -16.18
N GLN A 109 -5.12 -9.85 -15.43
CA GLN A 109 -5.15 -11.22 -15.96
C GLN A 109 -6.14 -11.36 -17.12
N ARG A 110 -7.33 -10.74 -17.03
CA ARG A 110 -8.29 -10.73 -18.14
C ARG A 110 -7.74 -10.02 -19.37
N LEU A 111 -7.11 -8.86 -19.23
CA LEU A 111 -6.49 -8.15 -20.36
C LEU A 111 -5.50 -9.04 -21.12
N LEU A 112 -4.63 -9.74 -20.39
CA LEU A 112 -3.65 -10.61 -21.00
C LEU A 112 -4.30 -11.84 -21.67
N ASN A 113 -5.31 -12.43 -21.03
CA ASN A 113 -6.05 -13.56 -21.57
C ASN A 113 -6.86 -13.18 -22.82
N ASP A 114 -7.46 -11.99 -22.83
CA ASP A 114 -8.20 -11.47 -23.98
C ASP A 114 -7.25 -11.16 -25.13
N SER A 115 -6.06 -10.60 -24.85
CA SER A 115 -5.03 -10.45 -25.87
C SER A 115 -4.59 -11.79 -26.47
N GLU A 116 -4.43 -12.85 -25.66
CA GLU A 116 -4.10 -14.18 -26.19
C GLU A 116 -5.24 -14.74 -27.04
N ARG A 117 -6.49 -14.59 -26.59
CA ARG A 117 -7.67 -15.06 -27.32
C ARG A 117 -7.79 -14.37 -28.69
N THR A 118 -7.65 -13.05 -28.74
CA THR A 118 -7.67 -12.29 -29.99
C THR A 118 -6.55 -12.75 -30.94
N LEU A 119 -5.37 -13.04 -30.40
CA LEU A 119 -4.28 -13.64 -31.20
C LEU A 119 -4.71 -14.99 -31.80
N GLN A 120 -5.22 -15.90 -30.96
CA GLN A 120 -5.62 -17.24 -31.38
C GLN A 120 -6.73 -17.24 -32.44
N GLU A 121 -7.64 -16.27 -32.39
CA GLU A 121 -8.74 -16.10 -33.34
C GLU A 121 -8.30 -15.43 -34.65
N ALA A 122 -7.48 -14.37 -34.59
CA ALA A 122 -7.13 -13.56 -35.76
C ALA A 122 -5.95 -14.11 -36.56
N PHE A 123 -4.94 -14.69 -35.90
CA PHE A 123 -3.69 -15.07 -36.55
C PHE A 123 -3.80 -16.20 -37.58
N PRO A 124 -4.67 -17.23 -37.40
CA PRO A 124 -4.87 -18.24 -38.44
C PRO A 124 -5.32 -17.64 -39.77
N GLY A 125 -6.24 -16.66 -39.74
CA GLY A 125 -6.75 -16.00 -40.95
C GLY A 125 -5.74 -15.03 -41.57
N ALA A 126 -4.89 -14.39 -40.75
CA ALA A 126 -3.92 -13.41 -41.21
C ALA A 126 -2.62 -14.02 -41.75
N PHE A 127 -2.10 -15.04 -41.06
CA PHE A 127 -0.76 -15.59 -41.28
C PHE A 127 -0.77 -17.06 -41.73
N GLY A 128 -1.92 -17.73 -41.67
CA GLY A 128 -2.08 -19.12 -42.11
C GLY A 128 -1.11 -20.07 -41.37
N GLU A 129 -0.39 -20.88 -42.15
CA GLU A 129 0.52 -21.89 -41.62
C GLU A 129 1.69 -21.32 -40.81
N LEU A 130 2.12 -20.08 -41.12
CA LEU A 130 3.19 -19.43 -40.37
C LEU A 130 2.84 -19.31 -38.89
N TYR A 131 1.57 -19.07 -38.58
CA TYR A 131 1.08 -19.10 -37.22
C TYR A 131 0.74 -20.52 -36.75
N THR A 132 -0.06 -21.29 -37.49
CA THR A 132 -0.59 -22.56 -36.95
C THR A 132 0.51 -23.57 -36.59
N GLN A 133 1.62 -23.60 -37.34
CA GLN A 133 2.77 -24.45 -37.04
C GLN A 133 3.66 -23.92 -35.91
N SER A 134 3.57 -22.63 -35.59
CA SER A 134 4.35 -21.98 -34.52
C SER A 134 3.51 -21.58 -33.30
N ALA A 135 2.21 -21.90 -33.29
CA ALA A 135 1.23 -21.49 -32.28
C ALA A 135 1.65 -21.83 -30.83
N LYS A 136 2.39 -22.93 -30.64
CA LYS A 136 2.93 -23.30 -29.33
C LYS A 136 3.88 -22.21 -28.77
N ALA A 137 4.76 -21.63 -29.60
CA ALA A 137 5.68 -20.59 -29.13
C ALA A 137 4.95 -19.35 -28.61
N PHE A 138 3.84 -18.97 -29.25
CA PHE A 138 3.01 -17.86 -28.79
C PHE A 138 2.31 -18.20 -27.47
N ARG A 139 1.70 -19.39 -27.33
CA ARG A 139 1.08 -19.82 -26.06
C ARG A 139 2.09 -19.86 -24.92
N ASP A 140 3.29 -20.39 -25.18
CA ASP A 140 4.37 -20.46 -24.20
C ASP A 140 4.80 -19.03 -23.78
N LEU A 141 4.94 -18.08 -24.73
CA LEU A 141 5.20 -16.67 -24.41
C LEU A 141 4.13 -16.07 -23.48
N TYR A 142 2.84 -16.26 -23.78
CA TYR A 142 1.77 -15.76 -22.90
C TYR A 142 1.76 -16.44 -21.52
N ALA A 143 2.18 -17.71 -21.43
CA ALA A 143 2.36 -18.38 -20.15
C ALA A 143 3.49 -17.72 -19.33
N GLU A 144 4.63 -17.44 -19.96
CA GLU A 144 5.75 -16.74 -19.32
C GLU A 144 5.36 -15.31 -18.88
N LEU A 145 4.61 -14.57 -19.70
CA LEU A 145 4.09 -13.24 -19.34
C LEU A 145 3.19 -13.29 -18.09
N ARG A 146 2.36 -14.34 -17.96
CA ARG A 146 1.54 -14.56 -16.75
C ARG A 146 2.40 -14.89 -15.53
N LEU A 147 3.42 -15.73 -15.71
CA LEU A 147 4.35 -16.09 -14.63
C LEU A 147 5.11 -14.84 -14.14
N TYR A 148 5.62 -14.03 -15.05
CA TYR A 148 6.28 -12.76 -14.74
C TYR A 148 5.36 -11.81 -13.98
N TYR A 149 4.12 -11.64 -14.45
CA TYR A 149 3.12 -10.83 -13.77
C TYR A 149 2.82 -11.32 -12.35
N ARG A 150 2.75 -12.64 -12.12
CA ARG A 150 2.57 -13.24 -10.79
C ARG A 150 3.79 -13.13 -9.88
N GLY A 151 4.93 -12.66 -10.39
CA GLY A 151 6.17 -12.51 -9.63
C GLY A 151 7.02 -13.77 -9.60
N ALA A 152 6.92 -14.65 -10.60
CA ALA A 152 7.92 -15.69 -10.80
C ALA A 152 9.29 -15.04 -11.09
N ASN A 153 10.37 -15.71 -10.67
CA ASN A 153 11.75 -15.22 -10.85
C ASN A 153 12.21 -15.38 -12.31
N LEU A 154 11.67 -14.54 -13.21
CA LEU A 154 11.90 -14.54 -14.64
C LEU A 154 12.34 -13.15 -15.12
N HIS A 155 13.43 -13.07 -15.89
CA HIS A 155 13.86 -11.81 -16.50
C HIS A 155 13.11 -11.60 -17.83
N LEU A 156 12.11 -10.71 -17.85
CA LEU A 156 11.23 -10.53 -19.01
C LEU A 156 12.00 -10.19 -20.30
N GLU A 157 13.08 -9.42 -20.21
CA GLU A 157 13.87 -9.07 -21.40
C GLU A 157 14.56 -10.29 -22.03
N GLU A 158 15.03 -11.23 -21.20
CA GLU A 158 15.69 -12.45 -21.66
C GLU A 158 14.67 -13.40 -22.26
N THR A 159 13.52 -13.57 -21.60
CA THR A 159 12.39 -14.37 -22.11
C THR A 159 11.92 -13.87 -23.48
N LEU A 160 11.81 -12.55 -23.65
CA LEU A 160 11.45 -11.97 -24.94
C LEU A 160 12.54 -12.20 -25.99
N ALA A 161 13.82 -12.01 -25.64
CA ALA A 161 14.94 -12.27 -26.55
C ALA A 161 14.97 -13.72 -27.04
N GLU A 162 14.81 -14.68 -26.13
CA GLU A 162 14.75 -16.12 -26.42
C GLU A 162 13.55 -16.46 -27.31
N PHE A 163 12.38 -15.88 -27.02
CA PHE A 163 11.19 -16.02 -27.86
C PHE A 163 11.45 -15.57 -29.30
N TRP A 164 12.00 -14.36 -29.49
CA TRP A 164 12.26 -13.81 -30.82
C TRP A 164 13.30 -14.61 -31.59
N ALA A 165 14.37 -15.07 -30.93
CA ALA A 165 15.38 -15.93 -31.55
C ALA A 165 14.76 -17.24 -32.07
N ARG A 166 14.04 -17.96 -31.20
CA ARG A 166 13.37 -19.22 -31.58
C ARG A 166 12.29 -19.03 -32.64
N LEU A 167 11.56 -17.91 -32.59
CA LEU A 167 10.54 -17.59 -33.59
C LEU A 167 11.18 -17.32 -34.95
N LEU A 168 12.31 -16.59 -35.00
CA LEU A 168 13.04 -16.33 -36.24
C LEU A 168 13.45 -17.62 -36.94
N GLU A 169 14.09 -18.54 -36.22
CA GLU A 169 14.54 -19.80 -36.80
C GLU A 169 13.37 -20.63 -37.35
N ARG A 170 12.24 -20.67 -36.63
CA ARG A 170 11.04 -21.42 -37.05
C ARG A 170 10.40 -20.78 -38.28
N LEU A 171 10.19 -19.47 -38.27
CA LEU A 171 9.56 -18.77 -39.38
C LEU A 171 10.48 -18.76 -40.61
N PHE A 172 11.79 -18.63 -40.44
CA PHE A 172 12.73 -18.67 -41.56
C PHE A 172 12.74 -20.05 -42.25
N ARG A 173 12.72 -21.15 -41.48
CA ARG A 173 12.52 -22.51 -42.05
C ARG A 173 11.23 -22.60 -42.86
N GLN A 174 10.13 -22.04 -42.36
CA GLN A 174 8.83 -22.09 -43.03
C GLN A 174 8.73 -21.17 -44.25
N LEU A 175 9.48 -20.07 -44.28
CA LEU A 175 9.53 -19.18 -45.44
C LEU A 175 10.35 -19.74 -46.61
N HIS A 176 11.21 -20.74 -46.32
CA HIS A 176 12.11 -21.36 -47.28
C HIS A 176 12.09 -22.90 -47.21
N PRO A 177 10.94 -23.56 -47.43
CA PRO A 177 10.84 -25.04 -47.41
C PRO A 177 11.74 -25.74 -48.44
N GLN A 178 12.13 -25.03 -49.49
CA GLN A 178 13.05 -25.48 -50.53
C GLN A 178 14.53 -25.44 -50.12
N LEU A 179 14.89 -24.89 -48.96
CA LEU A 179 16.28 -24.82 -48.49
C LEU A 179 16.51 -25.82 -47.36
N LEU A 180 17.61 -26.55 -47.42
CA LEU A 180 18.11 -27.33 -46.29
C LEU A 180 18.87 -26.39 -45.36
N LEU A 181 18.28 -26.12 -44.19
CA LEU A 181 18.78 -25.20 -43.18
C LEU A 181 19.23 -25.99 -41.94
N PRO A 182 20.49 -26.45 -41.88
CA PRO A 182 21.03 -27.12 -40.70
C PRO A 182 21.15 -26.15 -39.52
N ASP A 183 21.27 -26.69 -38.31
CA ASP A 183 21.29 -25.87 -37.09
C ASP A 183 22.46 -24.86 -37.08
N ASP A 184 23.65 -25.24 -37.56
CA ASP A 184 24.79 -24.32 -37.72
C ASP A 184 24.46 -23.07 -38.57
N TYR A 185 23.60 -23.23 -39.58
CA TYR A 185 23.17 -22.12 -40.43
C TYR A 185 22.22 -21.17 -39.68
N LEU A 186 21.40 -21.72 -38.79
CA LEU A 186 20.45 -20.98 -37.98
C LEU A 186 21.10 -20.26 -36.82
N ASP A 187 22.16 -20.83 -36.25
CA ASP A 187 23.04 -20.14 -35.31
C ASP A 187 23.70 -18.92 -35.97
N CYS A 188 24.12 -19.05 -37.24
CA CYS A 188 24.62 -17.91 -38.02
C CYS A 188 23.53 -16.85 -38.27
N LEU A 189 22.31 -17.28 -38.64
CA LEU A 189 21.16 -16.39 -38.80
C LEU A 189 20.87 -15.61 -37.51
N GLY A 190 20.91 -16.27 -36.35
CA GLY A 190 20.73 -15.65 -35.05
C GLY A 190 21.75 -14.53 -34.79
N LYS A 191 23.02 -14.74 -35.13
CA LYS A 191 24.09 -13.73 -35.02
C LYS A 191 23.85 -12.52 -35.93
N GLN A 192 23.22 -12.70 -37.08
CA GLN A 192 22.88 -11.62 -38.00
C GLN A 192 21.57 -10.89 -37.64
N ALA A 193 20.74 -11.49 -36.77
CA ALA A 193 19.40 -10.99 -36.47
C ALA A 193 19.41 -9.56 -35.89
N GLU A 194 20.38 -9.23 -35.04
CA GLU A 194 20.47 -7.91 -34.40
C GLU A 194 20.74 -6.79 -35.42
N ALA A 195 21.66 -7.02 -36.36
CA ALA A 195 22.01 -6.06 -37.40
C ALA A 195 20.92 -5.92 -38.47
N LEU A 196 20.25 -7.03 -38.80
CA LEU A 196 19.26 -7.08 -39.88
C LEU A 196 17.86 -6.69 -39.43
N ARG A 197 17.55 -6.77 -38.13
CA ARG A 197 16.23 -6.52 -37.53
C ARG A 197 15.10 -7.16 -38.35
N PRO A 198 15.08 -8.50 -38.47
CA PRO A 198 14.15 -9.20 -39.36
C PRO A 198 12.68 -8.92 -39.02
N PHE A 199 12.38 -8.66 -37.74
CA PHE A 199 11.05 -8.33 -37.23
C PHE A 199 10.79 -6.81 -37.12
N GLY A 200 11.65 -5.96 -37.70
CA GLY A 200 11.56 -4.50 -37.56
C GLY A 200 11.79 -4.03 -36.13
N GLU A 201 11.10 -2.96 -35.73
CA GLU A 201 11.20 -2.36 -34.38
C GLU A 201 10.30 -3.04 -33.34
N ALA A 202 9.38 -3.90 -33.76
CA ALA A 202 8.37 -4.50 -32.88
C ALA A 202 8.97 -5.26 -31.67
N PRO A 203 10.04 -6.08 -31.79
CA PRO A 203 10.68 -6.70 -30.63
C PRO A 203 11.21 -5.70 -29.59
N ARG A 204 11.82 -4.61 -30.06
CA ARG A 204 12.41 -3.57 -29.20
C ARG A 204 11.32 -2.79 -28.47
N GLU A 205 10.29 -2.36 -29.20
CA GLU A 205 9.17 -1.63 -28.64
C GLU A 205 8.40 -2.49 -27.64
N LEU A 206 8.13 -3.76 -27.97
CA LEU A 206 7.48 -4.68 -27.05
C LEU A 206 8.30 -4.85 -25.77
N ARG A 207 9.62 -5.06 -25.87
CA ARG A 207 10.50 -5.19 -24.70
C ARG A 207 10.44 -3.96 -23.79
N LEU A 208 10.62 -2.76 -24.34
CA LEU A 208 10.64 -1.52 -23.55
C LEU A 208 9.28 -1.23 -22.90
N ARG A 209 8.19 -1.44 -23.65
CA ARG A 209 6.84 -1.14 -23.16
C ARG A 209 6.35 -2.21 -22.19
N ALA A 210 6.52 -3.49 -22.52
CA ALA A 210 6.06 -4.59 -21.68
C ALA A 210 6.75 -4.56 -20.32
N THR A 211 8.07 -4.41 -20.26
CA THR A 211 8.81 -4.35 -18.99
C THR A 211 8.25 -3.28 -18.05
N ARG A 212 8.06 -2.06 -18.54
CA ARG A 212 7.49 -0.96 -17.73
C ARG A 212 6.04 -1.22 -17.33
N ALA A 213 5.22 -1.68 -18.26
CA ALA A 213 3.79 -1.93 -18.05
C ALA A 213 3.54 -3.05 -17.02
N PHE A 214 4.19 -4.20 -17.20
CA PHE A 214 4.03 -5.34 -16.33
C PHE A 214 4.59 -5.09 -14.93
N VAL A 215 5.75 -4.43 -14.82
CA VAL A 215 6.34 -4.07 -13.51
C VAL A 215 5.42 -3.10 -12.76
N ALA A 216 4.84 -2.11 -13.44
CA ALA A 216 3.90 -1.18 -12.81
C ALA A 216 2.62 -1.88 -12.31
N ALA A 217 2.01 -2.73 -13.15
CA ALA A 217 0.81 -3.48 -12.79
C ALA A 217 1.08 -4.45 -11.62
N ARG A 218 2.18 -5.22 -11.70
CA ARG A 218 2.59 -6.16 -10.66
C ARG A 218 2.88 -5.47 -9.35
N ALA A 219 3.70 -4.40 -9.36
CA ALA A 219 4.07 -3.68 -8.15
C ALA A 219 2.85 -3.08 -7.44
N PHE A 220 1.85 -2.58 -8.18
CA PHE A 220 0.62 -2.06 -7.58
C PHE A 220 -0.19 -3.16 -6.86
N VAL A 221 -0.39 -4.31 -7.51
CA VAL A 221 -1.12 -5.45 -6.93
C VAL A 221 -0.37 -6.01 -5.71
N GLN A 222 0.95 -6.14 -5.80
CA GLN A 222 1.80 -6.52 -4.67
C GLN A 222 1.72 -5.50 -3.53
N GLY A 223 1.66 -4.20 -3.84
CA GLY A 223 1.46 -3.13 -2.86
C GLY A 223 0.18 -3.29 -2.05
N LEU A 224 -0.94 -3.58 -2.72
CA LEU A 224 -2.22 -3.89 -2.05
C LEU A 224 -2.11 -5.14 -1.16
N GLY A 225 -1.39 -6.17 -1.63
CA GLY A 225 -1.15 -7.39 -0.87
C GLY A 225 -0.35 -7.15 0.41
N VAL A 226 0.77 -6.43 0.29
CA VAL A 226 1.62 -6.05 1.44
C VAL A 226 0.85 -5.18 2.42
N ALA A 227 0.08 -4.19 1.93
CA ALA A 227 -0.75 -3.35 2.79
C ALA A 227 -1.76 -4.19 3.60
N GLY A 228 -2.47 -5.12 2.93
CA GLY A 228 -3.41 -6.03 3.58
C GLY A 228 -2.74 -6.94 4.62
N ASP A 229 -1.57 -7.49 4.30
CA ASP A 229 -0.80 -8.34 5.21
C ASP A 229 -0.27 -7.59 6.44
N VAL A 230 0.17 -6.34 6.26
CA VAL A 230 0.61 -5.48 7.36
C VAL A 230 -0.56 -5.23 8.32
N VAL A 231 -1.73 -4.84 7.79
CA VAL A 231 -2.94 -4.62 8.61
C VAL A 231 -3.34 -5.90 9.36
N ARG A 232 -3.25 -7.07 8.71
CA ARG A 232 -3.57 -8.37 9.30
C ARG A 232 -2.60 -8.82 10.38
N LYS A 233 -1.30 -8.55 10.23
CA LYS A 233 -0.28 -8.91 11.21
C LYS A 233 -0.28 -7.97 12.41
N VAL A 234 -0.41 -6.66 12.18
CA VAL A 234 -0.42 -5.65 13.25
C VAL A 234 -1.68 -5.77 14.12
N SER A 235 -2.83 -6.18 13.56
CA SER A 235 -4.05 -6.40 14.35
C SER A 235 -4.00 -7.60 15.30
N GLN A 236 -2.96 -8.42 15.21
CA GLN A 236 -2.72 -9.54 16.14
C GLN A 236 -1.75 -9.17 17.27
N VAL A 237 -1.20 -7.96 17.28
CA VAL A 237 -0.32 -7.48 18.36
C VAL A 237 -1.15 -7.31 19.63
N PRO A 238 -0.83 -8.03 20.72
CA PRO A 238 -1.63 -7.99 21.94
C PRO A 238 -1.50 -6.65 22.66
N LEU A 239 -2.56 -6.26 23.36
CA LEU A 239 -2.50 -5.10 24.26
C LEU A 239 -1.64 -5.41 25.48
N GLY A 240 -0.79 -4.45 25.87
CA GLY A 240 0.05 -4.57 27.05
C GLY A 240 -0.76 -4.51 28.37
N PRO A 241 -0.19 -4.99 29.49
CA PRO A 241 -0.86 -4.96 30.79
C PRO A 241 -1.18 -3.52 31.24
N GLU A 242 -0.29 -2.57 30.96
CA GLU A 242 -0.49 -1.13 31.24
C GLU A 242 -1.71 -0.57 30.52
N CYS A 243 -1.87 -0.91 29.25
CA CYS A 243 -3.05 -0.57 28.47
C CYS A 243 -4.32 -1.20 29.08
N SER A 244 -4.27 -2.47 29.47
CA SER A 244 -5.41 -3.15 30.11
C SER A 244 -5.85 -2.45 31.40
N ARG A 245 -4.89 -2.00 32.23
CA ARG A 245 -5.17 -1.23 33.46
C ARG A 245 -5.80 0.12 33.12
N ALA A 246 -5.24 0.85 32.16
CA ALA A 246 -5.74 2.16 31.77
C ALA A 246 -7.15 2.10 31.15
N VAL A 247 -7.44 1.09 30.31
CA VAL A 247 -8.75 0.89 29.69
C VAL A 247 -9.80 0.47 30.72
N MET A 248 -9.44 -0.36 31.70
CA MET A 248 -10.31 -0.66 32.85
C MET A 248 -10.67 0.63 33.62
N LYS A 249 -9.66 1.47 33.89
CA LYS A 249 -9.85 2.78 34.55
C LYS A 249 -10.71 3.74 33.72
N LEU A 250 -10.58 3.68 32.40
CA LEU A 250 -11.36 4.48 31.46
C LEU A 250 -12.84 4.08 31.49
N VAL A 251 -13.14 2.78 31.40
CA VAL A 251 -14.50 2.28 31.11
C VAL A 251 -15.30 1.94 32.37
N TYR A 252 -14.72 1.17 33.28
CA TYR A 252 -15.49 0.53 34.35
C TYR A 252 -15.23 1.09 35.76
N CYS A 253 -14.15 1.85 35.99
CA CYS A 253 -13.96 2.44 37.33
C CYS A 253 -15.03 3.48 37.70
N ALA A 254 -15.66 4.15 36.72
CA ALA A 254 -16.85 4.97 36.95
C ALA A 254 -18.00 4.15 37.58
N HIS A 255 -18.16 2.89 37.17
CA HIS A 255 -19.16 1.99 37.72
C HIS A 255 -18.80 1.56 39.15
N CYS A 256 -17.53 1.22 39.38
CA CYS A 256 -17.04 0.81 40.70
C CYS A 256 -17.11 1.93 41.75
N LEU A 257 -16.98 3.20 41.34
CA LEU A 257 -17.09 4.37 42.22
C LEU A 257 -18.51 4.95 42.29
N GLY A 258 -19.52 4.21 41.79
CA GLY A 258 -20.94 4.56 41.89
C GLY A 258 -21.39 5.74 41.03
N VAL A 259 -20.66 6.04 39.96
CA VAL A 259 -21.06 6.97 38.89
C VAL A 259 -21.21 6.26 37.53
N PRO A 260 -21.95 5.14 37.42
CA PRO A 260 -22.04 4.32 36.19
C PRO A 260 -22.65 5.06 34.99
N GLY A 261 -23.40 6.15 35.21
CA GLY A 261 -23.94 6.99 34.14
C GLY A 261 -22.94 8.00 33.56
N ALA A 262 -21.74 8.14 34.14
CA ALA A 262 -20.72 9.07 33.66
C ALA A 262 -19.93 8.43 32.51
N ARG A 263 -20.03 9.02 31.32
CA ARG A 263 -19.25 8.61 30.15
C ARG A 263 -17.85 9.23 30.17
N PRO A 264 -16.81 8.57 29.64
CA PRO A 264 -15.46 9.12 29.60
C PRO A 264 -15.37 10.44 28.83
N CYS A 265 -14.47 11.32 29.28
CA CYS A 265 -14.17 12.57 28.59
C CYS A 265 -13.44 12.33 27.26
N PRO A 266 -13.79 13.10 26.21
CA PRO A 266 -12.95 13.56 25.11
C PRO A 266 -11.54 12.99 25.00
N ASP A 267 -10.70 13.81 25.61
CA ASP A 267 -9.26 13.76 25.54
C ASP A 267 -8.69 12.72 26.50
N TYR A 268 -9.43 12.37 27.56
CA TYR A 268 -9.08 11.26 28.45
C TYR A 268 -9.05 9.94 27.66
N CYS A 269 -10.12 9.65 26.91
CA CYS A 269 -10.18 8.46 26.07
C CYS A 269 -9.06 8.46 25.02
N ARG A 270 -8.81 9.61 24.38
CA ARG A 270 -7.74 9.75 23.38
C ARG A 270 -6.38 9.48 23.98
N ASN A 271 -6.06 10.00 25.16
CA ASN A 271 -4.77 9.76 25.82
C ASN A 271 -4.58 8.30 26.21
N VAL A 272 -5.62 7.63 26.72
CA VAL A 272 -5.57 6.18 27.00
C VAL A 272 -5.30 5.40 25.71
N LEU A 273 -6.07 5.64 24.66
CA LEU A 273 -5.93 4.88 23.42
C LEU A 273 -4.65 5.20 22.65
N LYS A 274 -4.15 6.44 22.69
CA LYS A 274 -2.83 6.80 22.12
C LYS A 274 -1.69 6.11 22.85
N GLY A 275 -1.78 5.96 24.18
CA GLY A 275 -0.83 5.18 24.96
C GLY A 275 -0.87 3.69 24.59
N CYS A 276 -2.07 3.12 24.49
CA CYS A 276 -2.29 1.73 24.09
C CYS A 276 -1.81 1.39 22.67
N LEU A 277 -2.05 2.30 21.72
CA LEU A 277 -1.83 2.08 20.28
C LEU A 277 -0.57 2.79 19.76
N ALA A 278 0.34 3.14 20.65
CA ALA A 278 1.52 3.94 20.32
C ALA A 278 2.44 3.24 19.30
N ASN A 279 2.62 1.92 19.44
CA ASN A 279 3.38 1.13 18.49
C ASN A 279 2.68 1.10 17.11
N GLN A 280 1.36 0.95 17.08
CA GLN A 280 0.58 0.95 15.84
C GLN A 280 0.65 2.31 15.13
N ALA A 281 0.67 3.41 15.88
CA ALA A 281 0.81 4.75 15.33
C ALA A 281 2.18 5.00 14.66
N ASP A 282 3.25 4.30 15.06
CA ASP A 282 4.57 4.40 14.40
C ASP A 282 4.56 3.91 12.93
N LEU A 283 3.53 3.17 12.49
CA LEU A 283 3.39 2.77 11.08
C LEU A 283 3.00 3.94 10.16
N ASP A 284 2.46 5.04 10.70
CA ASP A 284 1.83 6.12 9.92
C ASP A 284 2.71 6.65 8.78
N ALA A 285 3.97 6.97 9.07
CA ALA A 285 4.88 7.55 8.08
C ALA A 285 5.11 6.63 6.87
N GLU A 286 5.43 5.35 7.11
CA GLU A 286 5.69 4.41 6.02
C GLU A 286 4.41 3.89 5.37
N TRP A 287 3.29 3.89 6.10
CA TRP A 287 1.98 3.60 5.55
C TRP A 287 1.56 4.65 4.54
N ARG A 288 1.68 5.94 4.88
CA ARG A 288 1.45 7.06 3.94
C ARG A 288 2.38 6.97 2.74
N ASN A 289 3.68 6.75 2.95
CA ASN A 289 4.65 6.61 1.87
C ASN A 289 4.27 5.51 0.87
N LEU A 290 3.81 4.36 1.39
CA LEU A 290 3.34 3.25 0.56
C LEU A 290 2.11 3.67 -0.24
N LEU A 291 1.07 4.15 0.42
CA LEU A 291 -0.19 4.54 -0.21
C LEU A 291 -0.01 5.65 -1.26
N ASP A 292 0.83 6.64 -0.98
CA ASP A 292 1.17 7.69 -1.93
C ASP A 292 1.89 7.14 -3.16
N SER A 293 2.85 6.22 -2.96
CA SER A 293 3.56 5.56 -4.05
C SER A 293 2.63 4.67 -4.88
N MET A 294 1.64 4.03 -4.24
CA MET A 294 0.59 3.25 -4.91
C MET A 294 -0.34 4.15 -5.74
N VAL A 295 -0.77 5.29 -5.19
CA VAL A 295 -1.56 6.27 -5.95
C VAL A 295 -0.77 6.79 -7.15
N LEU A 296 0.51 7.07 -6.97
CA LEU A 296 1.40 7.59 -8.01
C LEU A 296 1.61 6.59 -9.16
N ILE A 297 1.81 5.30 -8.87
CA ILE A 297 2.08 4.31 -9.92
C ILE A 297 0.88 4.07 -10.85
N THR A 298 -0.34 4.33 -10.40
CA THR A 298 -1.54 4.22 -11.26
C THR A 298 -1.49 5.15 -12.48
N ASP A 299 -0.69 6.22 -12.45
CA ASP A 299 -0.52 7.12 -13.59
C ASP A 299 0.19 6.41 -14.76
N LYS A 300 0.92 5.31 -14.49
CA LYS A 300 1.55 4.45 -15.50
C LYS A 300 0.59 3.47 -16.16
N PHE A 301 -0.68 3.41 -15.74
CA PHE A 301 -1.65 2.51 -16.36
C PHE A 301 -2.25 3.09 -17.65
N TRP A 302 -2.19 4.41 -17.82
CA TRP A 302 -2.86 5.14 -18.87
C TRP A 302 -1.96 5.49 -20.06
N GLY A 303 -2.60 5.76 -21.19
CA GLY A 303 -1.96 6.25 -22.41
C GLY A 303 -1.41 5.14 -23.32
N PRO A 304 -0.79 5.52 -24.45
CA PRO A 304 -0.33 4.56 -25.47
C PRO A 304 0.74 3.57 -24.97
N THR A 305 1.51 3.96 -23.96
CA THR A 305 2.53 3.13 -23.31
C THR A 305 2.09 2.66 -21.92
N GLY A 306 0.82 2.89 -21.55
CA GLY A 306 0.29 2.52 -20.25
C GLY A 306 0.04 1.02 -20.13
N ALA A 307 -0.01 0.53 -18.89
CA ALA A 307 -0.21 -0.90 -18.61
C ALA A 307 -1.46 -1.48 -19.27
N GLU A 308 -2.60 -0.77 -19.29
CA GLU A 308 -3.83 -1.22 -19.96
C GLU A 308 -3.59 -1.52 -21.43
N ASN A 309 -3.02 -0.55 -22.14
CA ASN A 309 -2.82 -0.66 -23.58
C ASN A 309 -1.78 -1.74 -23.88
N VAL A 310 -0.63 -1.73 -23.21
CA VAL A 310 0.47 -2.64 -23.53
C VAL A 310 0.11 -4.10 -23.23
N ILE A 311 -0.47 -4.38 -22.06
CA ILE A 311 -0.85 -5.75 -21.66
C ILE A 311 -1.98 -6.27 -22.57
N GLY A 312 -2.94 -5.41 -22.92
CA GLY A 312 -4.05 -5.76 -23.81
C GLY A 312 -3.68 -5.86 -25.30
N SER A 313 -2.54 -5.31 -25.73
CA SER A 313 -2.16 -5.21 -27.15
C SER A 313 -0.90 -5.98 -27.54
N VAL A 314 -0.40 -6.89 -26.70
CA VAL A 314 0.78 -7.73 -27.04
C VAL A 314 0.64 -8.38 -28.41
N HIS A 315 -0.56 -8.88 -28.73
CA HIS A 315 -0.87 -9.50 -30.01
C HIS A 315 -0.70 -8.56 -31.23
N LEU A 316 -0.85 -7.25 -31.08
CA LEU A 316 -0.62 -6.29 -32.16
C LEU A 316 0.87 -6.23 -32.53
N TRP A 317 1.75 -6.15 -31.51
CA TRP A 317 3.20 -6.15 -31.72
C TRP A 317 3.69 -7.46 -32.35
N LEU A 318 3.11 -8.58 -31.96
CA LEU A 318 3.42 -9.89 -32.55
C LEU A 318 2.98 -9.94 -34.03
N ALA A 319 1.81 -9.39 -34.36
CA ALA A 319 1.34 -9.30 -35.73
C ALA A 319 2.20 -8.36 -36.59
N GLU A 320 2.59 -7.20 -36.04
CA GLU A 320 3.49 -6.24 -36.69
C GLU A 320 4.85 -6.88 -36.99
N ALA A 321 5.43 -7.62 -36.03
CA ALA A 321 6.69 -8.33 -36.21
C ALA A 321 6.60 -9.35 -37.36
N ILE A 322 5.56 -10.19 -37.41
CA ILE A 322 5.40 -11.17 -38.49
C ILE A 322 5.21 -10.48 -39.84
N ASN A 323 4.44 -9.38 -39.90
CA ASN A 323 4.31 -8.60 -41.13
C ASN A 323 5.66 -8.02 -41.59
N ALA A 324 6.44 -7.44 -40.67
CA ALA A 324 7.77 -6.92 -40.98
C ALA A 324 8.71 -8.01 -41.50
N LEU A 325 8.66 -9.22 -40.93
CA LEU A 325 9.43 -10.35 -41.43
C LEU A 325 9.01 -10.76 -42.85
N GLN A 326 7.70 -10.80 -43.12
CA GLN A 326 7.19 -11.13 -44.45
C GLN A 326 7.60 -10.08 -45.49
N ASP A 327 7.46 -8.80 -45.16
CA ASP A 327 7.79 -7.69 -46.05
C ASP A 327 9.31 -7.61 -46.31
N ASN A 328 10.14 -7.98 -45.32
CA ASN A 328 11.60 -7.99 -45.43
C ASN A 328 12.18 -9.31 -45.97
N LYS A 329 11.36 -10.33 -46.27
CA LYS A 329 11.79 -11.71 -46.59
C LYS A 329 12.94 -11.75 -47.60
N ASP A 330 12.78 -11.11 -48.75
CA ASP A 330 13.75 -11.23 -49.85
C ASP A 330 15.08 -10.56 -49.49
N THR A 331 15.02 -9.38 -48.86
CA THR A 331 16.22 -8.66 -48.40
C THR A 331 16.95 -9.39 -47.28
N LEU A 332 16.20 -9.99 -46.34
CA LEU A 332 16.74 -10.82 -45.27
C LEU A 332 17.46 -12.03 -45.87
N THR A 333 16.80 -12.74 -46.80
CA THR A 333 17.35 -13.92 -47.47
C THR A 333 18.67 -13.60 -48.18
N ALA A 334 18.70 -12.52 -48.96
CA ALA A 334 19.90 -12.11 -49.69
C ALA A 334 21.08 -11.81 -48.75
N LYS A 335 20.83 -11.04 -47.68
CA LYS A 335 21.87 -10.68 -46.70
C LYS A 335 22.33 -11.87 -45.86
N VAL A 336 21.42 -12.78 -45.51
CA VAL A 336 21.76 -14.00 -44.77
C VAL A 336 22.58 -14.95 -45.65
N ILE A 337 22.25 -15.12 -46.93
CA ILE A 337 23.08 -15.91 -47.87
C ILE A 337 24.47 -15.29 -48.02
N GLN A 338 24.55 -13.96 -48.07
CA GLN A 338 25.83 -13.26 -48.12
C GLN A 338 26.66 -13.46 -46.84
N GLY A 339 26.04 -13.46 -45.67
CA GLY A 339 26.73 -13.58 -44.38
C GLY A 339 27.01 -15.01 -43.90
N CYS A 340 26.12 -15.95 -44.21
CA CYS A 340 26.13 -17.34 -43.72
C CYS A 340 26.47 -18.37 -44.80
N GLY A 341 26.60 -17.94 -46.06
CA GLY A 341 26.87 -18.80 -47.21
C GLY A 341 25.59 -19.30 -47.89
N ASN A 342 25.73 -19.96 -49.03
CA ASN A 342 24.59 -20.41 -49.83
C ASN A 342 24.09 -21.80 -49.35
N PRO A 343 22.86 -21.91 -48.82
CA PRO A 343 22.33 -23.18 -48.33
C PRO A 343 22.03 -24.15 -49.49
N LYS A 344 22.06 -25.45 -49.21
CA LYS A 344 21.73 -26.48 -50.20
C LYS A 344 20.24 -26.46 -50.51
N VAL A 345 19.88 -26.59 -51.79
CA VAL A 345 18.47 -26.71 -52.21
C VAL A 345 17.98 -28.11 -51.89
N ASN A 346 16.82 -28.22 -51.26
CA ASN A 346 16.13 -29.46 -50.99
C ASN A 346 15.52 -30.01 -52.30
N PRO A 347 16.00 -31.14 -52.84
CA PRO A 347 15.50 -31.68 -54.11
C PRO A 347 14.07 -32.23 -54.05
N GLN A 348 13.47 -32.34 -52.85
CA GLN A 348 12.07 -32.72 -52.62
C GLN A 348 11.17 -31.54 -52.21
N GLY A 349 11.66 -30.30 -52.31
CA GLY A 349 10.88 -29.11 -51.96
C GLY A 349 9.68 -28.91 -52.90
N PRO A 350 8.53 -28.42 -52.38
CA PRO A 350 7.41 -28.05 -53.24
C PRO A 350 7.86 -27.00 -54.27
N GLY A 351 7.34 -27.09 -55.50
CA GLY A 351 7.57 -26.11 -56.56
C GLY A 351 7.08 -24.70 -56.16
N PRO A 352 7.41 -23.65 -56.94
CA PRO A 352 7.17 -22.26 -56.56
C PRO A 352 5.68 -22.03 -56.26
N GLU A 353 5.33 -21.85 -54.97
CA GLU A 353 3.96 -21.61 -54.55
C GLU A 353 3.47 -20.22 -55.02
N GLU A 354 2.21 -20.20 -55.47
CA GLU A 354 1.45 -19.00 -55.79
C GLU A 354 1.43 -18.01 -54.62
N LYS A 355 1.44 -16.72 -54.96
CA LYS A 355 1.30 -15.59 -54.04
C LYS A 355 0.23 -15.87 -52.98
N ARG A 356 0.67 -16.18 -51.75
CA ARG A 356 -0.17 -16.30 -50.56
C ARG A 356 -1.08 -15.08 -50.49
N ARG A 357 -2.40 -15.30 -50.51
CA ARG A 357 -3.38 -14.23 -50.34
C ARG A 357 -3.27 -13.70 -48.91
N ARG A 358 -2.80 -12.45 -48.79
CA ARG A 358 -2.75 -11.72 -47.52
C ARG A 358 -4.19 -11.56 -46.99
N GLY A 359 -4.49 -12.20 -45.86
CA GLY A 359 -5.73 -11.92 -45.14
C GLY A 359 -5.68 -10.49 -44.59
N LYS A 360 -6.76 -9.72 -44.74
CA LYS A 360 -6.85 -8.38 -44.14
C LYS A 360 -6.96 -8.55 -42.61
N LEU A 361 -5.95 -8.12 -41.87
CA LEU A 361 -6.02 -8.03 -40.40
C LEU A 361 -7.02 -6.94 -40.02
N ALA A 362 -8.22 -7.33 -39.59
CA ALA A 362 -9.11 -6.45 -38.84
C ALA A 362 -8.80 -6.64 -37.34
N LEU A 363 -7.68 -6.08 -36.89
CA LEU A 363 -7.35 -6.05 -35.47
C LEU A 363 -8.17 -4.94 -34.82
N GLN A 364 -9.01 -5.31 -33.86
CA GLN A 364 -9.75 -4.33 -33.07
C GLN A 364 -8.73 -3.60 -32.18
N GLU A 365 -8.40 -2.36 -32.54
CA GLU A 365 -7.34 -1.56 -31.87
C GLU A 365 -7.64 -1.20 -30.41
N LYS A 366 -8.84 -1.48 -29.90
CA LYS A 366 -9.26 -1.00 -28.59
C LYS A 366 -9.88 -2.12 -27.78
N PRO A 367 -9.34 -2.46 -26.59
CA PRO A 367 -10.13 -3.20 -25.63
C PRO A 367 -11.40 -2.38 -25.36
N PRO A 368 -12.59 -3.00 -25.38
CA PRO A 368 -13.73 -2.36 -24.75
C PRO A 368 -13.40 -2.31 -23.26
N SER A 369 -13.48 -1.12 -22.66
CA SER A 369 -14.16 -0.91 -21.37
C SER A 369 -13.48 0.14 -20.49
N GLY A 370 -14.27 1.13 -20.05
CA GLY A 370 -13.94 2.01 -18.93
C GLY A 370 -13.92 1.30 -17.56
N THR A 371 -13.56 0.01 -17.50
CA THR A 371 -13.42 -0.73 -16.25
C THR A 371 -12.27 -0.14 -15.42
N LEU A 372 -11.09 0.03 -16.03
CA LEU A 372 -9.97 0.68 -15.35
C LEU A 372 -10.31 2.13 -14.97
N GLN A 373 -11.13 2.80 -15.78
CA GLN A 373 -11.57 4.19 -15.53
C GLN A 373 -12.46 4.30 -14.30
N LYS A 374 -13.04 3.19 -13.84
CA LYS A 374 -13.79 3.10 -12.57
C LYS A 374 -12.88 2.61 -11.44
N LEU A 375 -12.08 1.57 -11.68
CA LEU A 375 -11.22 0.96 -10.67
C LEU A 375 -10.17 1.93 -10.11
N VAL A 376 -9.48 2.70 -10.97
CA VAL A 376 -8.40 3.59 -10.51
C VAL A 376 -8.93 4.74 -9.64
N PRO A 377 -9.99 5.49 -10.02
CA PRO A 377 -10.53 6.52 -9.14
C PRO A 377 -11.08 5.97 -7.83
N GLU A 378 -11.76 4.82 -7.87
CA GLU A 378 -12.27 4.16 -6.66
C GLU A 378 -11.13 3.76 -5.71
N ALA A 379 -10.07 3.13 -6.24
CA ALA A 379 -8.89 2.79 -5.47
C ALA A 379 -8.19 4.05 -4.92
N LYS A 380 -8.02 5.10 -5.73
CA LYS A 380 -7.43 6.37 -5.26
C LYS A 380 -8.24 6.95 -4.10
N ALA A 381 -9.57 6.92 -4.15
CA ALA A 381 -10.42 7.39 -3.06
C ALA A 381 -10.22 6.53 -1.79
N GLN A 382 -10.35 5.20 -1.92
CA GLN A 382 -10.22 4.28 -0.78
C GLN A 382 -8.82 4.31 -0.14
N LEU A 383 -7.76 4.42 -0.94
CA LEU A 383 -6.39 4.55 -0.43
C LEU A 383 -6.20 5.89 0.29
N ARG A 384 -6.79 6.99 -0.21
CA ARG A 384 -6.75 8.30 0.46
C ARG A 384 -7.50 8.27 1.79
N ASP A 385 -8.69 7.69 1.82
CA ASP A 385 -9.49 7.54 3.04
C ASP A 385 -8.76 6.70 4.11
N ALA A 386 -7.88 5.79 3.69
CA ALA A 386 -7.08 4.95 4.58
C ALA A 386 -5.74 5.58 5.01
N GLN A 387 -5.34 6.76 4.50
CA GLN A 387 -4.01 7.35 4.77
C GLN A 387 -3.75 7.57 6.27
N ASP A 388 -4.76 8.06 6.98
CA ASP A 388 -4.66 8.41 8.40
C ASP A 388 -5.07 7.26 9.33
N PHE A 389 -5.22 6.02 8.81
CA PHE A 389 -5.81 4.90 9.55
C PHE A 389 -5.15 4.68 10.93
N TRP A 390 -3.82 4.59 10.98
CA TRP A 390 -3.11 4.23 12.22
C TRP A 390 -3.24 5.28 13.33
N ILE A 391 -3.24 6.56 12.97
CA ILE A 391 -3.36 7.67 13.93
C ILE A 391 -4.82 8.06 14.21
N SER A 392 -5.76 7.67 13.34
CA SER A 392 -7.20 7.95 13.53
C SER A 392 -7.89 6.93 14.44
N LEU A 393 -7.29 5.75 14.68
CA LEU A 393 -7.85 4.69 15.53
C LEU A 393 -8.31 5.20 16.92
N PRO A 394 -7.50 5.93 17.71
CA PRO A 394 -7.94 6.49 18.98
C PRO A 394 -9.20 7.36 18.83
N GLY A 395 -9.25 8.22 17.82
CA GLY A 395 -10.38 9.10 17.57
C GLY A 395 -11.65 8.32 17.24
N MET A 396 -11.57 7.39 16.28
CA MET A 396 -12.71 6.58 15.81
C MET A 396 -13.28 5.69 16.92
N LEU A 397 -12.42 5.01 17.67
CA LEU A 397 -12.84 4.10 18.74
C LEU A 397 -13.48 4.86 19.91
N CYS A 398 -12.92 6.01 20.26
CA CYS A 398 -13.50 6.89 21.25
C CYS A 398 -14.89 7.36 20.82
N SER A 399 -15.06 7.89 19.59
CA SER A 399 -16.35 8.42 19.12
C SER A 399 -17.43 7.36 18.92
N GLU A 400 -17.10 6.19 18.39
CA GLU A 400 -18.10 5.20 17.95
C GLU A 400 -18.38 4.09 18.97
N LYS A 401 -17.36 3.66 19.73
CA LYS A 401 -17.42 2.40 20.49
C LYS A 401 -17.45 2.61 22.00
N LEU A 402 -16.78 3.66 22.50
CA LEU A 402 -16.67 3.94 23.93
C LEU A 402 -17.73 4.93 24.47
N ALA A 403 -18.71 5.29 23.63
CA ALA A 403 -19.90 6.07 23.99
C ALA A 403 -19.59 7.34 24.81
N MET A 404 -18.80 8.25 24.24
CA MET A 404 -18.36 9.47 24.92
C MET A 404 -19.52 10.41 25.29
N SER A 405 -19.26 11.30 26.25
CA SER A 405 -20.13 12.45 26.49
C SER A 405 -20.16 13.36 25.24
N SER A 406 -21.36 13.62 24.71
CA SER A 406 -21.60 14.68 23.72
C SER A 406 -21.78 16.07 24.34
N ALA A 407 -21.90 16.13 25.67
CA ALA A 407 -22.03 17.37 26.41
C ALA A 407 -20.65 18.02 26.58
N SER A 408 -20.61 19.36 26.46
CA SER A 408 -19.47 20.21 26.80
C SER A 408 -18.78 19.72 28.07
N ASP A 409 -17.44 19.70 28.06
CA ASP A 409 -16.43 19.09 28.97
C ASP A 409 -16.70 19.02 30.50
N ASP A 410 -17.80 19.56 31.01
CA ASP A 410 -18.00 19.84 32.43
C ASP A 410 -18.58 18.66 33.23
N ARG A 411 -19.02 17.59 32.58
CA ARG A 411 -19.78 16.49 33.24
C ARG A 411 -19.45 15.09 32.73
N CYS A 412 -18.21 14.85 32.32
CA CYS A 412 -17.72 13.52 31.89
C CYS A 412 -16.86 12.86 32.97
N TRP A 413 -16.56 11.57 32.82
CA TRP A 413 -15.64 10.82 33.67
C TRP A 413 -14.20 11.10 33.25
N ASN A 414 -13.41 11.66 34.17
CA ASN A 414 -12.03 12.07 33.91
C ASN A 414 -10.98 11.09 34.50
N GLY A 415 -11.39 9.90 34.92
CA GLY A 415 -10.52 8.89 35.54
C GLY A 415 -10.48 8.93 37.07
N VAL A 416 -11.00 9.99 37.70
CA VAL A 416 -11.08 10.13 39.16
C VAL A 416 -12.52 10.40 39.61
N ALA A 417 -13.19 11.35 38.95
CA ALA A 417 -14.55 11.76 39.29
C ALA A 417 -15.29 12.25 38.04
N LYS A 418 -16.52 12.70 38.25
CA LYS A 418 -17.26 13.43 37.22
C LYS A 418 -16.79 14.88 37.20
N GLY A 419 -16.22 15.33 36.09
CA GLY A 419 -15.71 16.68 35.93
C GLY A 419 -14.94 16.85 34.62
N ARG A 420 -14.23 17.98 34.52
CA ARG A 420 -13.39 18.29 33.35
C ARG A 420 -12.14 17.41 33.34
N TYR A 421 -11.71 17.04 32.13
CA TYR A 421 -10.37 16.52 31.89
C TYR A 421 -9.45 17.69 31.51
N LEU A 422 -8.36 17.87 32.26
CA LEU A 422 -7.43 19.00 32.10
C LEU A 422 -6.18 18.68 31.26
N PRO A 423 -5.60 17.46 31.31
CA PRO A 423 -4.41 17.16 30.52
C PRO A 423 -4.66 17.30 29.02
N GLU A 424 -3.65 17.80 28.30
CA GLU A 424 -3.69 17.91 26.85
C GLU A 424 -3.58 16.54 26.18
N VAL A 425 -4.02 16.45 24.92
CA VAL A 425 -3.91 15.23 24.13
C VAL A 425 -2.46 15.01 23.70
N MET A 426 -1.93 13.81 23.98
CA MET A 426 -0.58 13.42 23.58
C MET A 426 -0.43 13.35 22.06
N GLY A 427 0.80 13.53 21.58
CA GLY A 427 1.16 13.28 20.18
C GLY A 427 1.02 11.80 19.80
N ASP A 428 1.02 11.49 18.50
CA ASP A 428 0.93 10.11 18.00
C ASP A 428 2.29 9.42 17.97
N GLY A 429 2.32 8.08 18.09
CA GLY A 429 3.55 7.29 18.06
C GLY A 429 4.19 7.07 19.44
N LEU A 430 5.12 6.11 19.49
CA LEU A 430 5.70 5.58 20.72
C LEU A 430 6.47 6.64 21.50
N ALA A 431 7.33 7.41 20.82
CA ALA A 431 8.18 8.43 21.45
C ALA A 431 7.37 9.53 22.16
N ASN A 432 6.17 9.83 21.68
CA ASN A 432 5.30 10.87 22.23
C ASN A 432 4.54 10.41 23.49
N GLN A 433 4.64 9.15 23.89
CA GLN A 433 3.95 8.63 25.09
C GLN A 433 4.79 8.68 26.37
N ILE A 434 6.03 9.17 26.31
CA ILE A 434 6.93 9.22 27.49
C ILE A 434 6.32 10.00 28.67
N ASN A 435 5.49 11.01 28.38
CA ASN A 435 4.82 11.86 29.36
C ASN A 435 3.29 11.64 29.36
N ASN A 436 2.80 10.50 28.85
CA ASN A 436 1.37 10.23 28.83
C ASN A 436 0.83 10.11 30.28
N PRO A 437 -0.15 10.94 30.69
CA PRO A 437 -0.64 10.95 32.06
C PRO A 437 -1.49 9.72 32.43
N GLU A 438 -1.97 8.97 31.44
CA GLU A 438 -2.94 7.88 31.65
C GLU A 438 -2.35 6.48 31.48
N VAL A 439 -1.26 6.34 30.73
CA VAL A 439 -0.62 5.05 30.44
C VAL A 439 0.90 5.18 30.57
N GLU A 440 1.49 4.36 31.42
CA GLU A 440 2.94 4.25 31.51
C GLU A 440 3.47 3.42 30.34
N VAL A 441 4.19 4.06 29.41
CA VAL A 441 4.71 3.42 28.19
C VAL A 441 6.23 3.44 28.19
N ASP A 442 6.85 2.26 28.14
CA ASP A 442 8.30 2.12 27.98
C ASP A 442 8.69 2.35 26.50
N VAL A 443 9.03 3.60 26.19
CA VAL A 443 9.40 4.02 24.82
C VAL A 443 10.67 3.36 24.29
N THR A 444 11.47 2.72 25.16
CA THR A 444 12.72 2.03 24.77
C THR A 444 12.47 0.61 24.26
N LYS A 445 11.26 0.08 24.44
CA LYS A 445 10.87 -1.28 24.04
C LYS A 445 9.79 -1.26 22.96
N PRO A 446 10.13 -0.96 21.71
CA PRO A 446 9.17 -1.03 20.61
C PRO A 446 8.75 -2.47 20.32
N ASP A 447 7.53 -2.65 19.82
CA ASP A 447 7.07 -3.96 19.36
C ASP A 447 7.81 -4.39 18.09
N MET A 448 8.42 -5.58 18.13
CA MET A 448 9.24 -6.08 17.02
C MET A 448 8.41 -6.48 15.79
N THR A 449 7.16 -6.90 15.98
CA THR A 449 6.24 -7.24 14.87
C THR A 449 5.90 -6.00 14.08
N VAL A 450 5.59 -4.91 14.79
CA VAL A 450 5.37 -3.57 14.21
C VAL A 450 6.61 -3.10 13.46
N ARG A 451 7.80 -3.17 14.07
CA ARG A 451 9.05 -2.76 13.41
C ARG A 451 9.33 -3.58 12.14
N GLN A 452 9.05 -4.88 12.16
CA GLN A 452 9.15 -5.72 10.97
C GLN A 452 8.17 -5.28 9.88
N GLN A 453 6.93 -4.93 10.24
CA GLN A 453 5.95 -4.44 9.26
C GLN A 453 6.34 -3.09 8.67
N ILE A 454 6.91 -2.17 9.47
CA ILE A 454 7.48 -0.91 8.96
C ILE A 454 8.56 -1.20 7.90
N MET A 455 9.41 -2.20 8.12
CA MET A 455 10.39 -2.60 7.12
C MET A 455 9.75 -3.15 5.83
N GLN A 456 8.67 -3.95 5.94
CA GLN A 456 7.93 -4.43 4.76
C GLN A 456 7.31 -3.28 3.96
N LEU A 457 6.74 -2.28 4.64
CA LEU A 457 6.23 -1.06 4.01
C LEU A 457 7.34 -0.32 3.25
N LYS A 458 8.53 -0.19 3.85
CA LYS A 458 9.70 0.45 3.20
C LYS A 458 10.16 -0.30 1.96
N ILE A 459 10.31 -1.62 2.05
CA ILE A 459 10.72 -2.46 0.91
C ILE A 459 9.73 -2.30 -0.24
N MET A 460 8.43 -2.42 0.05
CA MET A 460 7.40 -2.31 -0.98
C MET A 460 7.30 -0.90 -1.57
N THR A 461 7.46 0.14 -0.75
CA THR A 461 7.53 1.54 -1.20
C THR A 461 8.68 1.75 -2.17
N ASN A 462 9.87 1.22 -1.86
CA ASN A 462 11.03 1.30 -2.75
C ASN A 462 10.78 0.53 -4.06
N ARG A 463 10.16 -0.65 -4.00
CA ARG A 463 9.74 -1.39 -5.19
C ARG A 463 8.80 -0.59 -6.09
N LEU A 464 7.79 0.06 -5.52
CA LEU A 464 6.86 0.92 -6.25
C LEU A 464 7.56 2.12 -6.90
N ARG A 465 8.49 2.77 -6.19
CA ARG A 465 9.26 3.90 -6.72
C ARG A 465 10.19 3.48 -7.86
N SER A 466 10.85 2.33 -7.74
CA SER A 466 11.65 1.75 -8.83
C SER A 466 10.78 1.37 -10.03
N ALA A 467 9.63 0.74 -9.78
CA ALA A 467 8.65 0.38 -10.79
C ALA A 467 8.09 1.61 -11.53
N TYR A 468 7.89 2.73 -10.82
CA TYR A 468 7.49 4.00 -11.44
C TYR A 468 8.52 4.52 -12.45
N ASN A 469 9.81 4.29 -12.19
CA ASN A 469 10.89 4.62 -13.12
C ASN A 469 11.06 3.58 -14.24
N GLY A 470 10.30 2.48 -14.20
CA GLY A 470 10.36 1.41 -15.18
C GLY A 470 11.40 0.32 -14.89
N ASN A 471 11.95 0.30 -13.68
CA ASN A 471 12.97 -0.65 -13.26
C ASN A 471 12.39 -1.77 -12.41
N ASP A 472 12.81 -3.01 -12.66
CA ASP A 472 12.48 -4.15 -11.83
C ASP A 472 13.61 -4.48 -10.85
N VAL A 473 13.45 -4.04 -9.59
CA VAL A 473 14.43 -4.27 -8.51
C VAL A 473 14.59 -5.74 -8.14
N ASP A 474 13.64 -6.62 -8.47
CA ASP A 474 13.80 -8.05 -8.19
C ASP A 474 14.88 -8.69 -9.10
N PHE A 475 15.33 -7.99 -10.16
CA PHE A 475 16.27 -8.48 -11.16
C PHE A 475 17.48 -7.58 -11.42
N GLN A 476 17.65 -6.49 -10.66
CA GLN A 476 18.78 -5.56 -10.85
C GLN A 476 20.15 -6.20 -10.52
N ASP A 477 20.20 -7.20 -9.64
CA ASP A 477 21.45 -7.87 -9.22
C ASP A 477 22.05 -8.82 -10.27
N ALA A 478 21.39 -9.04 -11.42
CA ALA A 478 21.87 -9.94 -12.49
C ALA A 478 22.62 -9.21 -13.62
N SER A 479 22.73 -7.87 -13.59
CA SER A 479 23.19 -7.07 -14.73
C SER A 479 24.38 -6.14 -14.49
N ASP A 480 25.17 -6.36 -13.44
CA ASP A 480 26.44 -5.65 -13.25
C ASP A 480 27.57 -6.24 -14.13
N ASP A 481 27.48 -5.96 -15.43
CA ASP A 481 28.62 -5.90 -16.37
C ASP A 481 28.76 -4.48 -16.95
N GLY A 482 28.62 -3.48 -16.07
CA GLY A 482 28.77 -2.05 -16.35
C GLY A 482 30.19 -1.54 -16.07
N SER A 483 31.17 -2.04 -16.83
CA SER A 483 32.55 -1.56 -17.03
C SER A 483 32.93 -0.17 -16.45
N GLY A 484 33.75 -0.15 -15.40
CA GLY A 484 34.56 0.98 -14.97
C GLY A 484 36.03 0.76 -15.34
N SER A 485 36.44 1.20 -16.53
CA SER A 485 37.83 1.16 -17.00
C SER A 485 38.71 2.13 -16.19
N GLY A 486 39.47 1.61 -15.24
CA GLY A 486 40.59 2.31 -14.61
C GLY A 486 41.89 1.97 -15.34
N SER A 487 42.24 2.75 -16.37
CA SER A 487 43.54 2.69 -17.01
C SER A 487 44.61 3.22 -16.05
N GLY A 488 45.42 2.31 -15.51
CA GLY A 488 46.65 2.62 -14.77
C GLY A 488 47.84 2.03 -15.52
N ASP A 489 48.30 2.75 -16.54
CA ASP A 489 49.52 2.44 -17.28
C ASP A 489 50.69 3.18 -16.60
N GLY A 490 51.78 2.47 -16.24
CA GLY A 490 52.99 3.14 -15.72
C GLY A 490 53.97 2.30 -14.88
N CYS A 491 54.92 1.68 -15.58
CA CYS A 491 56.33 1.44 -15.20
C CYS A 491 56.76 0.12 -14.50
N ALA A 492 57.33 -0.76 -15.35
CA ALA A 492 58.68 -1.34 -15.36
C ALA A 492 59.31 -1.99 -14.11
N ASP A 493 59.73 -3.23 -14.36
CA ASP A 493 60.68 -4.13 -13.68
C ASP A 493 61.67 -3.49 -12.70
N ASP A 494 61.75 -4.09 -11.50
CA ASP A 494 63.01 -4.71 -11.08
C ASP A 494 62.85 -5.69 -9.89
N ALA A 495 63.65 -6.76 -9.96
CA ALA A 495 64.05 -7.66 -8.88
C ALA A 495 63.05 -8.72 -8.33
N CYS A 496 62.99 -9.84 -9.05
CA CYS A 496 62.78 -11.17 -8.45
C CYS A 496 63.85 -11.45 -7.37
N GLY A 497 63.43 -11.52 -6.10
CA GLY A 497 64.22 -12.04 -4.99
C GLY A 497 63.50 -13.19 -4.27
N ARG A 498 63.79 -14.43 -4.66
CA ARG A 498 63.37 -15.65 -3.94
C ARG A 498 63.78 -15.60 -2.46
N ARG A 499 62.88 -15.98 -1.55
CA ARG A 499 63.17 -16.94 -0.47
C ARG A 499 61.90 -17.52 0.16
N VAL A 500 61.99 -18.81 0.42
CA VAL A 500 60.99 -19.76 0.91
C VAL A 500 60.94 -19.75 2.44
N SER A 501 59.76 -19.71 3.06
CA SER A 501 59.31 -20.69 4.09
C SER A 501 58.10 -20.27 4.93
N LYS A 502 57.16 -21.24 5.06
CA LYS A 502 56.33 -21.63 6.21
C LYS A 502 55.09 -20.79 6.65
N LYS A 503 53.93 -21.40 6.36
CA LYS A 503 52.76 -21.69 7.24
C LYS A 503 52.63 -20.88 8.55
N SER A 504 51.50 -20.17 8.74
CA SER A 504 50.32 -20.67 9.48
C SER A 504 49.22 -19.60 9.67
N SER A 505 47.98 -19.99 9.31
CA SER A 505 46.67 -19.68 9.91
C SER A 505 46.36 -18.32 10.59
N SER A 506 45.33 -17.66 10.02
CA SER A 506 44.08 -17.22 10.69
C SER A 506 44.16 -16.28 11.90
N SER A 507 43.66 -15.05 11.76
CA SER A 507 42.28 -14.68 12.13
C SER A 507 42.05 -13.16 12.07
N ARG A 508 40.86 -12.78 11.59
CA ARG A 508 40.26 -11.44 11.66
C ARG A 508 40.15 -10.99 13.12
N THR A 509 40.29 -9.69 13.42
CA THR A 509 39.15 -8.76 13.66
C THR A 509 39.68 -7.34 13.91
N THR A 510 38.93 -6.38 13.39
CA THR A 510 39.16 -4.95 13.27
C THR A 510 38.95 -4.15 14.57
N LEU A 511 39.77 -3.11 14.69
CA LEU A 511 39.78 -2.04 15.69
C LEU A 511 38.59 -1.08 15.55
N THR A 512 38.07 -0.68 16.70
CA THR A 512 37.14 0.43 16.95
C THR A 512 37.89 1.76 16.81
N HIS A 513 37.31 2.75 16.11
CA HIS A 513 37.79 4.13 16.17
C HIS A 513 36.67 5.11 16.49
N ALA A 514 36.99 5.97 17.46
CA ALA A 514 36.17 6.98 18.09
C ALA A 514 36.11 8.29 17.29
N LEU A 515 35.05 9.07 17.55
CA LEU A 515 34.84 10.47 17.16
C LEU A 515 35.80 11.41 17.91
N PRO A 516 36.25 12.52 17.28
CA PRO A 516 36.75 13.69 18.00
C PRO A 516 35.84 14.93 17.83
N GLY A 517 35.69 15.68 18.91
CA GLY A 517 34.94 16.93 19.02
C GLY A 517 35.77 18.20 18.87
N LEU A 518 35.01 19.28 18.64
CA LEU A 518 35.13 20.71 18.96
C LEU A 518 36.45 21.26 19.57
N SER A 519 36.89 22.41 19.03
CA SER A 519 37.53 23.48 19.83
C SER A 519 37.14 24.88 19.33
N GLU A 520 36.76 25.74 20.28
CA GLU A 520 36.57 27.19 20.15
C GLU A 520 37.92 27.95 20.18
N GLN A 521 38.01 29.12 19.53
CA GLN A 521 38.64 30.31 20.14
C GLN A 521 38.29 31.64 19.45
N GLU A 522 38.11 32.65 20.31
CA GLU A 522 37.74 34.08 20.18
C GLU A 522 38.49 34.98 19.17
N GLY A 523 37.86 36.14 18.82
CA GLY A 523 38.55 37.44 19.02
C GLY A 523 38.66 38.51 17.89
N GLN A 524 37.56 39.22 17.59
CA GLN A 524 37.43 40.71 17.64
C GLN A 524 38.01 41.70 16.56
N LYS A 525 37.10 42.53 16.00
CA LYS A 525 37.06 44.04 15.83
C LYS A 525 37.00 44.73 14.42
N THR A 526 35.95 45.59 14.33
CA THR A 526 35.74 46.91 13.64
C THR A 526 35.41 47.04 12.13
N SER A 527 34.14 47.38 11.77
CA SER A 527 33.67 48.78 11.47
C SER A 527 32.46 48.88 10.50
N ALA A 528 31.38 49.49 11.01
CA ALA A 528 30.46 50.50 10.44
C ALA A 528 29.45 50.23 9.27
N ALA A 529 28.20 50.63 9.58
CA ALA A 529 27.07 51.11 8.74
C ALA A 529 26.32 50.09 7.85
N ARG A 530 24.99 50.04 7.71
CA ARG A 530 23.81 50.86 8.12
C ARG A 530 22.57 49.96 7.92
N CYS A 531 21.58 50.03 8.80
CA CYS A 531 20.18 49.59 8.56
C CYS A 531 19.51 50.49 7.50
N PRO A 532 18.48 50.05 6.74
CA PRO A 532 17.16 49.68 7.31
C PRO A 532 16.40 48.49 6.65
N GLN A 533 15.31 48.15 7.33
CA GLN A 533 14.30 47.09 7.15
C GLN A 533 13.47 47.14 5.83
N PRO A 534 12.64 46.10 5.57
CA PRO A 534 12.34 45.58 4.23
C PRO A 534 11.08 46.16 3.58
N CYS A 535 11.08 46.16 2.25
CA CYS A 535 9.95 46.60 1.41
C CYS A 535 9.09 45.40 1.01
N LEU A 536 7.82 45.44 1.40
CA LEU A 536 6.72 44.63 0.87
C LEU A 536 6.46 45.02 -0.59
N CYS A 537 6.29 44.02 -1.47
CA CYS A 537 5.76 44.21 -2.82
C CYS A 537 4.31 43.72 -2.92
N LEU A 538 3.42 44.70 -3.09
CA LEU A 538 2.37 44.81 -4.12
C LEU A 538 1.19 43.81 -4.10
N LEU A 539 0.13 44.24 -3.41
CA LEU A 539 -1.27 43.97 -3.76
C LEU A 539 -1.88 45.26 -4.34
N LEU A 540 -2.36 45.22 -5.58
CA LEU A 540 -3.26 46.22 -6.16
C LEU A 540 -4.20 45.54 -7.16
N LEU A 541 -5.52 45.63 -6.92
CA LEU A 541 -6.54 46.20 -7.82
C LEU A 541 -7.95 46.05 -7.17
N PRO A 542 -8.91 46.93 -7.47
CA PRO A 542 -9.84 47.46 -6.48
C PRO A 542 -11.34 47.14 -6.75
N VAL A 543 -12.13 47.53 -5.74
CA VAL A 543 -13.60 47.54 -5.67
C VAL A 543 -14.22 48.52 -6.68
N LEU A 544 -15.34 48.12 -7.29
CA LEU A 544 -16.43 49.05 -7.63
C LEU A 544 -17.78 48.35 -7.61
N ALA A 545 -18.72 48.94 -6.88
CA ALA A 545 -20.08 48.48 -6.68
C ALA A 545 -21.08 49.36 -7.44
N LEU A 546 -22.27 48.77 -7.67
CA LEU A 546 -23.60 49.40 -7.85
C LEU A 546 -23.94 50.08 -9.19
N VAL A 547 -24.91 49.51 -9.91
CA VAL A 547 -26.34 49.94 -10.04
C VAL A 547 -26.87 49.41 -11.39
N LEU A 548 -27.89 48.54 -11.37
CA LEU A 548 -29.19 48.76 -12.04
C LEU A 548 -30.09 47.53 -11.96
N ALA A 549 -31.35 47.84 -11.75
CA ALA A 549 -32.46 46.97 -11.44
C ALA A 549 -33.09 46.30 -12.69
N ALA A 550 -34.01 45.37 -12.39
CA ALA A 550 -35.15 44.97 -13.19
C ALA A 550 -34.89 44.11 -14.44
N SER A 551 -35.17 42.81 -14.34
CA SER A 551 -36.40 42.22 -14.91
C SER A 551 -36.39 40.69 -14.82
N ARG A 552 -37.51 40.13 -14.35
CA ARG A 552 -37.89 38.72 -14.59
C ARG A 552 -38.06 38.51 -16.11
N PRO A 553 -38.02 37.25 -16.58
CA PRO A 553 -39.30 36.64 -16.87
C PRO A 553 -39.40 35.17 -16.39
N ARG A 554 -40.56 34.61 -16.69
CA ARG A 554 -41.29 33.54 -16.03
C ARG A 554 -41.71 32.61 -17.18
N TRP A 555 -41.69 31.28 -16.96
CA TRP A 555 -42.28 30.20 -17.79
C TRP A 555 -41.60 29.81 -19.10
N ARG A 556 -41.15 28.55 -19.19
CA ARG A 556 -41.98 27.41 -19.64
C ARG A 556 -41.52 26.12 -18.98
#